data_AF-A0A3M2D1U4-F1
#
_entry.id   AF-A0A3M2D1U4-F1
#
_cell.length_a   1.000
_cell.length_b   1.000
_cell.length_c   1.000
_cell.angle_alpha   90.00
_cell.angle_beta   90.00
_cell.angle_gamma   90.00
#
_symmetry.space_group_name_H-M   'P 1'
#
loop_
_entity.id
_entity.type
_entity.pdbx_description
1 polymer ?
#
loop_
_entity_poly.entity_id
_entity_poly.type
_entity_poly.pdbx_seq_one_letter_code
_entity_poly.pdbx_strand_id
1 'polypeptide(L)'
;MLFQSSSDILAHLAQDFRTQLNQFYSWMNLAPPYNSIELAVKALMTELNSKSVDEQKMIASIPEKRWVLYHQAFLAGGLDRKHRGILTIKAKACTPSTGTPDYRTFLKAFRER
;
A
#
# COMPACT_ATOMS: atom_id res chain seq x y z
N MET A 1 -15.87 3.41 11.44
CA MET A 1 -14.87 3.55 12.53
C MET A 1 -14.89 5.00 12.98
N LEU A 2 -14.99 5.26 14.29
CA LEU A 2 -14.86 6.62 14.84
C LEU A 2 -13.45 6.75 15.41
N PHE A 3 -12.60 7.53 14.76
CA PHE A 3 -11.25 7.82 15.25
C PHE A 3 -11.29 9.00 16.23
N GLN A 4 -10.68 8.84 17.41
CA GLN A 4 -10.73 9.83 18.48
C GLN A 4 -9.60 10.87 18.38
N SER A 5 -8.48 10.51 17.74
CA SER A 5 -7.34 11.41 17.55
C SER A 5 -6.60 11.16 16.23
N SER A 6 -5.77 12.13 15.80
CA SER A 6 -4.84 11.98 14.67
C SER A 6 -3.93 10.75 14.84
N SER A 7 -3.42 10.54 16.05
CA SER A 7 -2.55 9.39 16.36
C SER A 7 -3.26 8.05 16.10
N ASP A 8 -4.55 7.93 16.45
CA ASP A 8 -5.34 6.73 16.20
C ASP A 8 -5.54 6.48 14.70
N ILE A 9 -5.81 7.55 13.94
CA ILE A 9 -5.99 7.46 12.47
C ILE A 9 -4.70 6.99 11.82
N LEU A 10 -3.57 7.60 12.20
CA LEU A 10 -2.25 7.28 11.67
C LEU A 10 -1.87 5.83 11.99
N ALA A 11 -2.06 5.39 13.24
CA ALA A 11 -1.80 4.02 13.66
C ALA A 11 -2.65 3.02 12.89
N HIS A 12 -3.94 3.31 12.72
CA HIS A 12 -4.85 2.49 11.94
C HIS A 12 -4.41 2.38 10.48
N LEU A 13 -4.13 3.50 9.81
CA LEU A 13 -3.72 3.53 8.41
C LEU A 13 -2.37 2.84 8.18
N ALA A 14 -1.42 2.97 9.11
CA ALA A 14 -0.15 2.27 9.06
C ALA A 14 -0.33 0.76 9.22
N GLN A 15 -1.18 0.32 10.15
CA GLN A 15 -1.43 -1.10 10.37
C GLN A 15 -2.21 -1.74 9.22
N ASP A 16 -3.21 -1.04 8.67
CA ASP A 16 -3.92 -1.50 7.48
C ASP A 16 -2.95 -1.62 6.31
N PHE A 17 -2.09 -0.62 6.07
CA PHE A 17 -1.10 -0.70 4.99
C PHE A 17 -0.14 -1.89 5.13
N ARG A 18 0.40 -2.14 6.33
CA ARG A 18 1.22 -3.35 6.59
C ARG A 18 0.45 -4.63 6.28
N THR A 19 -0.82 -4.69 6.68
CA THR A 19 -1.68 -5.84 6.45
C THR A 19 -1.90 -6.07 4.96
N GLN A 20 -2.21 -5.01 4.20
CA GLN A 20 -2.37 -5.08 2.75
C GLN A 20 -1.09 -5.55 2.05
N LEU A 21 0.09 -5.07 2.47
CA LEU A 21 1.36 -5.49 1.91
C LEU A 21 1.67 -6.96 2.21
N ASN A 22 1.44 -7.42 3.44
CA ASN A 22 1.62 -8.83 3.80
C ASN A 22 0.68 -9.74 2.99
N GLN A 23 -0.59 -9.36 2.85
CA GLN A 23 -1.55 -10.11 2.04
C GLN A 23 -1.16 -10.11 0.56
N PHE A 24 -0.70 -8.97 0.01
CA PHE A 24 -0.21 -8.89 -1.36
C PHE A 24 0.97 -9.84 -1.60
N TYR A 25 2.00 -9.82 -0.76
CA TYR A 25 3.15 -10.71 -0.91
C TYR A 25 2.77 -12.19 -0.73
N SER A 26 1.88 -12.50 0.23
CA SER A 26 1.33 -13.84 0.39
C SER A 26 0.56 -14.30 -0.85
N TRP A 27 -0.29 -13.45 -1.43
CA TRP A 27 -1.03 -13.75 -2.65
C TRP A 27 -0.11 -13.97 -3.85
N MET A 28 1.01 -13.25 -3.90
CA MET A 28 2.05 -13.46 -4.92
C MET A 28 2.92 -14.69 -4.67
N ASN A 29 2.71 -15.42 -3.57
CA ASN A 29 3.55 -16.51 -3.08
C ASN A 29 5.02 -16.09 -2.91
N LEU A 30 5.23 -14.94 -2.25
CA LEU A 30 6.54 -14.35 -1.99
C LEU A 30 6.69 -14.03 -0.50
N ALA A 31 7.92 -14.14 -0.01
CA ALA A 31 8.25 -13.62 1.31
C ALA A 31 8.18 -12.08 1.32
N PRO A 32 7.50 -11.45 2.30
CA PRO A 32 7.47 -10.00 2.40
C PRO A 32 8.87 -9.43 2.69
N PRO A 33 9.33 -8.41 1.94
CA PRO A 33 10.60 -7.73 2.22
C PRO A 33 10.40 -6.73 3.38
N TYR A 34 10.35 -7.22 4.62
CA TYR A 34 9.96 -6.45 5.82
C TYR A 34 10.68 -5.11 5.97
N ASN A 35 11.98 -5.03 5.68
CA ASN A 35 12.70 -3.75 5.75
C ASN A 35 12.13 -2.70 4.78
N SER A 36 11.82 -3.09 3.54
CA SER A 36 11.21 -2.17 2.56
C SER A 36 9.75 -1.86 2.90
N ILE A 37 9.04 -2.78 3.56
CA ILE A 37 7.70 -2.51 4.08
C ILE A 37 7.75 -1.41 5.13
N GLU A 38 8.66 -1.49 6.09
CA GLU A 38 8.79 -0.46 7.13
C GLU A 38 9.22 0.90 6.56
N LEU A 39 10.06 0.92 5.52
CA LEU A 39 10.38 2.15 4.78
C LEU A 39 9.14 2.74 4.09
N ALA A 40 8.31 1.91 3.45
CA ALA A 40 7.07 2.35 2.83
C ALA A 40 6.08 2.88 3.89
N VAL A 41 5.94 2.22 5.03
CA VAL A 41 5.10 2.68 6.13
C VAL A 41 5.61 4.00 6.70
N LYS A 42 6.93 4.16 6.86
CA LYS A 42 7.52 5.43 7.28
C LYS A 42 7.20 6.55 6.27
N ALA A 43 7.29 6.28 4.97
CA ALA A 43 6.91 7.25 3.94
C ALA A 43 5.42 7.62 4.01
N LEU A 44 4.53 6.64 4.18
CA LEU A 44 3.09 6.86 4.40
C LEU A 44 2.85 7.75 5.62
N MET A 45 3.50 7.45 6.75
CA MET A 45 3.34 8.21 7.99
C MET A 45 3.81 9.66 7.82
N THR A 46 4.94 9.89 7.16
CA THR A 46 5.40 11.25 6.84
C THR A 46 4.37 12.02 6.03
N GLU A 47 3.80 11.39 5.00
CA GLU A 47 2.79 12.01 4.12
C GLU A 47 1.44 12.22 4.82
N LEU A 48 1.06 11.37 5.77
CA LEU A 48 -0.16 11.58 6.54
C LEU A 48 0.01 12.66 7.62
N ASN A 49 1.19 12.76 8.24
CA ASN A 49 1.49 13.78 9.23
C ASN A 49 1.52 15.20 8.64
N SER A 50 1.75 15.35 7.32
CA SER A 50 1.67 16.63 6.64
C SER A 50 0.23 17.08 6.34
N LYS A 51 -0.77 16.22 6.56
CA LYS A 51 -2.19 16.48 6.29
C LYS A 51 -2.93 16.92 7.54
N SER A 52 -3.99 17.71 7.36
CA SER A 52 -4.91 18.04 8.43
C SER A 52 -5.64 16.81 8.97
N VAL A 53 -6.15 16.89 10.20
CA VAL A 53 -6.90 15.77 10.82
C VAL A 53 -8.15 15.41 10.02
N ASP A 54 -8.82 16.39 9.41
CA ASP A 54 -10.00 16.13 8.58
C ASP A 54 -9.64 15.40 7.28
N GLU A 55 -8.52 15.75 6.65
CA GLU A 55 -8.00 14.99 5.51
C GLU A 55 -7.61 13.57 5.91
N GLN A 56 -6.96 13.38 7.06
CA GLN A 56 -6.62 12.06 7.59
C GLN A 56 -7.89 11.21 7.80
N LYS A 57 -8.94 11.77 8.41
CA LYS A 57 -10.24 11.09 8.58
C LYS A 57 -10.87 10.73 7.25
N MET A 58 -10.81 11.64 6.28
CA MET A 58 -11.33 11.43 4.93
C MET A 58 -10.58 10.28 4.23
N ILE A 59 -9.25 10.25 4.32
CA ILE A 59 -8.42 9.16 3.79
C ILE A 59 -8.78 7.83 4.45
N ALA A 60 -8.96 7.82 5.77
CA ALA A 60 -9.33 6.59 6.48
C ALA A 60 -10.73 6.07 6.10
N SER A 61 -11.63 6.96 5.69
CA SER A 61 -13.02 6.62 5.35
C SER A 61 -13.24 6.31 3.88
N ILE A 62 -12.41 6.84 2.98
CA ILE A 62 -12.57 6.71 1.51
C ILE A 62 -11.50 5.75 0.97
N PRO A 63 -11.87 4.51 0.60
CA PRO A 63 -10.92 3.49 0.14
C PRO A 63 -10.05 3.94 -1.03
N GLU A 64 -10.61 4.67 -2.00
CA GLU A 64 -9.88 5.13 -3.19
C GLU A 64 -8.75 6.09 -2.80
N LYS A 65 -9.00 7.00 -1.85
CA LYS A 65 -7.97 7.93 -1.35
C LYS A 65 -6.88 7.19 -0.59
N ARG A 66 -7.25 6.20 0.21
CA ARG A 66 -6.31 5.33 0.92
C ARG A 66 -5.41 4.58 -0.05
N TRP A 67 -5.98 3.96 -1.08
CA TRP A 67 -5.24 3.19 -2.08
C TRP A 67 -4.27 4.04 -2.92
N VAL A 68 -4.62 5.30 -3.22
CA VAL A 68 -3.69 6.26 -3.85
C VAL A 68 -2.46 6.50 -2.99
N LEU A 69 -2.65 6.77 -1.69
CA LEU A 69 -1.53 6.98 -0.76
C LEU A 69 -0.71 5.71 -0.54
N TYR A 70 -1.35 4.55 -0.47
CA TYR A 70 -0.66 3.27 -0.37
C TYR A 70 0.23 3.01 -1.57
N HIS A 71 -0.24 3.32 -2.78
CA HIS A 71 0.57 3.21 -3.99
C HIS A 71 1.80 4.14 -3.95
N GLN A 72 1.62 5.40 -3.57
CA GLN A 72 2.72 6.36 -3.47
C GLN A 72 3.76 5.92 -2.42
N ALA A 73 3.30 5.50 -1.24
CA ALA A 73 4.15 4.98 -0.20
C ALA A 73 4.88 3.69 -0.61
N PHE A 74 4.21 2.81 -1.37
CA PHE A 74 4.81 1.59 -1.92
C PHE A 74 6.01 1.91 -2.83
N LEU A 75 5.86 2.89 -3.72
CA LEU A 75 6.94 3.36 -4.59
C LEU A 75 8.06 4.03 -3.79
N ALA A 76 7.71 4.88 -2.83
CA ALA A 76 8.67 5.58 -1.98
C ALA A 76 9.52 4.63 -1.12
N GLY A 77 8.94 3.52 -0.66
CA GLY A 77 9.65 2.44 0.05
C GLY A 77 10.51 1.53 -0.86
N GLY A 78 10.46 1.74 -2.18
CA GLY A 78 11.22 0.96 -3.16
C GLY A 78 10.73 -0.48 -3.34
N LEU A 79 9.47 -0.76 -2.98
CA LEU A 79 8.88 -2.10 -3.10
C LEU A 79 8.68 -2.52 -4.57
N ASP A 80 8.61 -1.57 -5.49
CA ASP A 80 8.59 -1.76 -6.96
C ASP A 80 9.87 -2.41 -7.51
N ARG A 81 10.97 -2.31 -6.76
CA ARG A 81 12.26 -2.93 -7.12
C ARG A 81 12.41 -4.32 -6.52
N LYS A 82 11.64 -4.66 -5.49
CA LYS A 82 11.71 -5.96 -4.81
C LYS A 82 11.02 -7.03 -5.62
N HIS A 83 11.67 -8.17 -5.81
CA HIS A 83 11.13 -9.31 -6.56
C HIS A 83 10.64 -8.94 -7.97
N ARG A 84 11.16 -7.86 -8.57
CA ARG A 84 10.64 -7.25 -9.81
C ARG A 84 10.46 -8.26 -10.92
N GLY A 85 11.44 -9.12 -11.18
CA GLY A 85 11.34 -10.15 -12.23
C GLY A 85 10.09 -11.03 -12.07
N ILE A 86 9.88 -11.58 -10.86
CA ILE A 86 8.74 -12.46 -10.57
C ILE A 86 7.43 -11.67 -10.61
N LEU A 87 7.40 -10.49 -10.01
CA LEU A 87 6.21 -9.64 -9.93
C LEU A 87 5.80 -9.12 -11.31
N THR A 88 6.72 -8.75 -12.20
CA THR A 88 6.41 -8.33 -13.58
C THR A 88 5.78 -9.47 -14.38
N ILE A 89 6.30 -10.69 -14.26
CA ILE A 89 5.73 -11.87 -14.96
C ILE A 89 4.31 -12.13 -14.45
N LYS A 90 4.12 -12.16 -13.12
CA LYS A 90 2.81 -12.36 -12.51
C LYS A 90 1.83 -11.21 -12.81
N ALA A 91 2.29 -9.96 -12.84
CA ALA A 91 1.47 -8.80 -13.19
C ALA A 91 0.96 -8.84 -14.63
N LYS A 92 1.77 -9.37 -15.56
CA LYS A 92 1.35 -9.61 -16.96
C LYS A 92 0.37 -10.78 -17.07
N ALA A 93 0.54 -11.81 -16.24
CA ALA A 93 -0.35 -12.98 -16.22
C ALA A 93 -1.68 -12.73 -15.50
N CYS A 94 -1.74 -11.76 -14.59
CA CYS A 94 -2.96 -11.35 -13.91
C CYS A 94 -3.90 -10.62 -14.86
N THR A 95 -4.97 -11.31 -15.25
CA THR A 95 -6.11 -10.69 -15.93
C THR A 95 -6.94 -9.85 -14.94
N PRO A 96 -7.74 -8.87 -15.40
CA PRO A 96 -8.56 -8.03 -14.53
C PRO A 96 -9.51 -8.80 -13.60
N SER A 97 -9.82 -10.06 -13.90
CA SER A 97 -10.74 -10.93 -13.16
C SER A 97 -10.09 -11.81 -12.08
N THR A 98 -8.75 -11.87 -12.00
CA THR A 98 -8.03 -12.86 -11.18
C THR A 98 -7.42 -12.32 -9.88
N GLY A 99 -7.59 -11.02 -9.59
CA GLY A 99 -7.11 -10.39 -8.36
C GLY A 99 -8.20 -9.58 -7.66
N THR A 100 -8.02 -9.33 -6.36
CA THR A 100 -8.84 -8.34 -5.65
C THR A 100 -8.65 -6.98 -6.32
N PRO A 101 -9.72 -6.15 -6.42
CA PRO A 101 -9.63 -4.83 -7.05
C PRO A 101 -8.49 -3.95 -6.55
N ASP A 102 -8.19 -4.15 -5.29
CA ASP A 102 -7.30 -3.39 -4.47
C ASP A 102 -5.82 -3.66 -4.79
N TYR A 103 -5.40 -4.92 -4.94
CA TYR A 103 -4.00 -5.28 -5.24
C TYR A 103 -3.59 -4.94 -6.68
N ARG A 104 -4.56 -4.75 -7.57
CA ARG A 104 -4.26 -4.23 -8.92
C ARG A 104 -3.54 -2.89 -8.85
N THR A 105 -3.79 -2.09 -7.82
CA THR A 105 -3.10 -0.82 -7.59
C THR A 105 -1.61 -1.02 -7.41
N PHE A 106 -1.16 -1.99 -6.59
CA PHE A 106 0.27 -2.30 -6.45
C PHE A 106 0.87 -2.92 -7.70
N LEU A 107 0.10 -3.75 -8.44
CA LEU A 107 0.57 -4.34 -9.68
C LEU A 107 0.84 -3.32 -10.80
N LYS A 108 0.17 -2.15 -10.78
CA LYS A 108 0.45 -1.06 -11.75
C LYS A 108 1.92 -0.65 -11.74
N ALA A 109 2.56 -0.63 -10.56
CA ALA A 109 3.98 -0.30 -10.41
C ALA A 109 4.92 -1.20 -11.25
N PHE A 110 4.47 -2.39 -11.65
CA PHE A 110 5.26 -3.35 -12.43
C PHE A 110 4.89 -3.42 -13.91
N ARG A 111 3.83 -2.72 -14.33
CA ARG A 111 3.29 -2.74 -15.71
C ARG A 111 3.76 -1.56 -16.58
N GLU A 112 4.17 -0.46 -15.96
CA GLU A 112 4.40 0.84 -16.66
C GLU A 112 5.88 1.16 -16.96
N ARG A 113 6.78 0.16 -17.01
CA ARG A 113 8.18 0.34 -17.44
C ARG A 113 8.74 -0.84 -18.21
#